data_AF-A0A954EQS0-F1
#
_entry.id   AF-A0A954EQS0-F1
#
_cell.length_a   1.000
_cell.length_b   1.000
_cell.length_c   1.000
_cell.angle_alpha   90.00
_cell.angle_beta   90.00
_cell.angle_gamma   90.00
#
_symmetry.space_group_name_H-M   'P 1'
#
loop_
_entity.id
_entity.type
_entity.pdbx_description
1 polymer ?
#
loop_
_entity_poly.entity_id
_entity_poly.type
_entity_poly.pdbx_seq_one_letter_code
_entity_poly.pdbx_strand_id
1 'polypeptide(L)'
;MHESLTNEPVSSATPAFRNTILQAIAEGQPVILLFRYANCAGAKDYFIARSAAEYDSVLTHARAKTSITAFFQTNFKLHGIADDLLCAKTIELLPTVATEYEGIDLLRVDGPDAELDDVHYDYCTTPEDIQDWFRSNRGGQFLAGTMEFWQYNCPHIITAYVPDDDGVVRPGAY
;
A
#
# COMPACT_ATOMS: atom_id res chain seq x y z
N MET A 1 3.59 6.64 18.50
CA MET A 1 3.50 7.53 17.32
C MET A 1 4.00 8.92 17.70
N HIS A 2 4.86 9.52 16.89
CA HIS A 2 5.44 10.85 17.15
C HIS A 2 4.40 11.96 16.87
N GLU A 3 4.31 12.98 17.72
CA GLU A 3 3.31 14.07 17.62
C GLU A 3 3.37 14.86 16.29
N SER A 4 4.49 14.82 15.58
CA SER A 4 4.65 15.49 14.28
C SER A 4 3.95 14.74 13.14
N LEU A 5 3.55 13.48 13.37
CA LEU A 5 2.87 12.64 12.38
C LEU A 5 1.35 12.74 12.50
N THR A 6 0.83 13.37 13.56
CA THR A 6 -0.61 13.57 13.77
C THR A 6 -1.09 14.98 13.35
N ASN A 7 -0.17 15.90 13.06
CA ASN A 7 -0.47 17.27 12.61
C ASN A 7 -0.34 17.37 11.09
N GLU A 8 -1.44 17.16 10.37
CA GLU A 8 -1.45 17.30 8.92
C GLU A 8 -1.32 18.76 8.46
N PRO A 9 -0.62 19.03 7.34
CA PRO A 9 0.03 18.05 6.46
C PRO A 9 1.44 17.65 6.94
N VAL A 10 1.74 16.36 6.92
CA VAL A 10 3.05 15.80 7.30
C VAL A 10 3.99 15.79 6.09
N SER A 11 5.26 16.16 6.28
CA SER A 11 6.28 16.02 5.22
C SER A 11 6.87 14.60 5.20
N SER A 12 6.95 13.99 4.02
CA SER A 12 7.65 12.71 3.84
C SER A 12 9.16 12.82 4.08
N ALA A 13 9.71 14.05 4.03
CA ALA A 13 11.09 14.34 4.36
C ALA A 13 11.35 14.46 5.89
N THR A 14 10.31 14.39 6.73
CA THR A 14 10.53 14.41 8.18
C THR A 14 11.25 13.13 8.65
N PRO A 15 12.27 13.24 9.52
CA PRO A 15 12.93 12.06 10.08
C PRO A 15 11.96 11.14 10.82
N ALA A 16 10.91 11.70 11.44
CA ALA A 16 9.89 10.93 12.15
C ALA A 16 9.14 9.95 11.23
N PHE A 17 8.77 10.37 10.01
CA PHE A 17 8.06 9.52 9.07
C PHE A 17 8.95 8.35 8.62
N ARG A 18 10.17 8.66 8.16
CA ARG A 18 11.16 7.64 7.77
C ARG A 18 11.48 6.68 8.92
N ASN A 19 11.74 7.19 10.12
CA ASN A 19 12.09 6.34 11.27
C ASN A 19 10.95 5.40 11.66
N THR A 20 9.69 5.83 11.53
CA THR A 20 8.52 4.98 11.82
C THR A 20 8.47 3.79 10.85
N ILE A 21 8.69 4.05 9.56
CA ILE A 21 8.74 3.01 8.52
C ILE A 21 9.91 2.05 8.75
N LEU A 22 11.10 2.59 8.99
CA LEU A 22 12.29 1.77 9.23
C LEU A 22 12.19 0.95 10.52
N GLN A 23 11.52 1.46 11.54
CA GLN A 23 11.26 0.71 12.76
C GLN A 23 10.35 -0.48 12.48
N ALA A 24 9.22 -0.29 11.80
CA ALA A 24 8.31 -1.39 11.46
C ALA A 24 9.02 -2.48 10.64
N ILE A 25 9.83 -2.06 9.66
CA ILE A 25 10.67 -2.95 8.87
C ILE A 25 11.67 -3.72 9.74
N ALA A 26 12.35 -3.05 10.68
CA ALA A 26 13.29 -3.70 11.59
C ALA A 26 12.63 -4.70 12.55
N GLU A 27 11.35 -4.50 12.87
CA GLU A 27 10.50 -5.42 13.64
C GLU A 27 9.99 -6.61 12.79
N GLY A 28 10.39 -6.69 11.51
CA GLY A 28 10.03 -7.76 10.59
C GLY A 28 8.65 -7.58 9.94
N GLN A 29 8.07 -6.38 10.02
CA GLN A 29 6.78 -6.06 9.41
C GLN A 29 7.01 -5.40 8.04
N PRO A 30 6.56 -6.00 6.92
CA PRO A 30 6.54 -5.31 5.64
C PRO A 30 5.57 -4.13 5.70
N VAL A 31 5.96 -2.99 5.14
CA VAL A 31 5.14 -1.78 5.08
C VAL A 31 4.63 -1.60 3.65
N ILE A 32 3.33 -1.44 3.51
CA ILE A 32 2.72 -1.09 2.21
C ILE A 32 2.67 0.42 2.11
N LEU A 33 3.06 0.95 0.94
CA LEU A 33 3.06 2.38 0.64
C LEU A 33 2.12 2.62 -0.53
N LEU A 34 1.16 3.52 -0.36
CA LEU A 34 0.30 4.00 -1.43
C LEU A 34 0.78 5.38 -1.87
N PHE A 35 1.16 5.51 -3.13
CA PHE A 35 1.47 6.77 -3.79
C PHE A 35 0.22 7.26 -4.51
N ARG A 36 -0.21 8.48 -4.22
CA ARG A 36 -1.22 9.18 -5.02
C ARG A 36 -0.57 10.37 -5.68
N TYR A 37 -0.66 10.44 -7.01
CA TYR A 37 0.01 11.46 -7.79
C TYR A 37 -0.87 12.69 -7.96
N ALA A 38 -0.35 13.84 -7.57
CA ALA A 38 -1.08 15.10 -7.69
C ALA A 38 -1.31 15.47 -9.16
N ASN A 39 -2.53 15.88 -9.48
CA ASN A 39 -2.97 16.29 -10.83
C ASN A 39 -2.91 15.19 -11.89
N CYS A 40 -2.96 13.92 -11.47
CA CYS A 40 -2.92 12.76 -12.37
C CYS A 40 -4.26 12.00 -12.44
N ALA A 41 -5.38 12.70 -12.27
CA ALA A 41 -6.73 12.15 -12.41
C ALA A 41 -6.96 10.87 -11.57
N GLY A 42 -6.55 10.88 -10.30
CA GLY A 42 -6.70 9.73 -9.40
C GLY A 42 -5.66 8.61 -9.57
N ALA A 43 -4.66 8.77 -10.44
CA ALA A 43 -3.58 7.79 -10.59
C ALA A 43 -2.90 7.51 -9.25
N LYS A 44 -2.69 6.23 -8.98
CA LYS A 44 -2.11 5.72 -7.75
C LYS A 44 -1.29 4.48 -8.02
N ASP A 45 -0.21 4.31 -7.27
CA ASP A 45 0.60 3.10 -7.25
C ASP A 45 0.72 2.62 -5.82
N TYR A 46 0.82 1.30 -5.64
CA TYR A 46 1.18 0.72 -4.36
C TYR A 46 2.65 0.25 -4.41
N PHE A 47 3.30 0.13 -3.26
CA PHE A 47 4.64 -0.42 -3.13
C PHE A 47 4.76 -1.18 -1.81
N ILE A 48 5.77 -2.03 -1.69
CA ILE A 48 6.09 -2.72 -0.45
C ILE A 48 7.54 -2.49 -0.08
N ALA A 49 7.77 -2.08 1.16
CA ALA A 49 9.09 -1.95 1.74
C ALA A 49 9.28 -3.00 2.84
N ARG A 50 10.26 -3.88 2.64
CA ARG A 50 10.68 -4.94 3.58
C ARG A 50 12.10 -4.70 4.10
N SER A 51 12.79 -3.72 3.53
CA SER A 51 14.11 -3.29 3.97
C SER A 51 14.24 -1.77 3.82
N ALA A 52 15.20 -1.18 4.51
CA ALA A 52 15.51 0.24 4.35
C ALA A 52 15.90 0.59 2.91
N ALA A 53 16.61 -0.31 2.22
CA ALA A 53 17.02 -0.12 0.84
C ALA A 53 15.84 -0.11 -0.12
N GLU A 54 14.86 -1.01 0.07
CA GLU A 54 13.62 -1.01 -0.72
C GLU A 54 12.79 0.25 -0.46
N TYR A 55 12.66 0.67 0.81
CA TYR A 55 11.98 1.93 1.14
C TYR A 55 12.63 3.13 0.43
N ASP A 56 13.95 3.27 0.55
CA ASP A 56 14.68 4.38 -0.06
C ASP A 56 14.58 4.31 -1.60
N SER A 57 14.57 3.11 -2.21
CA SER A 57 14.35 2.90 -3.65
C SER A 57 12.97 3.36 -4.10
N VAL A 58 11.91 2.96 -3.39
CA VAL A 58 10.52 3.36 -3.69
C VAL A 58 10.38 4.88 -3.67
N LEU A 59 10.99 5.56 -2.70
CA LEU A 59 10.94 7.03 -2.61
C LEU A 59 11.54 7.76 -3.82
N THR A 60 12.42 7.13 -4.59
CA THR A 60 12.98 7.75 -5.81
C THR A 60 11.93 7.99 -6.91
N HIS A 61 10.80 7.28 -6.85
CA HIS A 61 9.68 7.44 -7.79
C HIS A 61 8.74 8.59 -7.36
N ALA A 62 8.87 9.09 -6.14
CA ALA A 62 7.95 10.06 -5.57
C ALA A 62 8.19 11.45 -6.15
N ARG A 63 7.19 12.00 -6.85
CA ARG A 63 7.23 13.38 -7.38
C ARG A 63 6.78 14.38 -6.32
N ALA A 64 7.17 15.65 -6.45
CA ALA A 64 6.65 16.72 -5.61
C ALA A 64 5.12 16.66 -5.49
N LYS A 65 4.60 16.93 -4.29
CA LYS A 65 3.18 16.84 -3.93
C LYS A 65 2.56 15.44 -4.04
N THR A 66 3.33 14.38 -4.24
CA THR A 66 2.79 13.01 -4.12
C THR A 66 2.40 12.77 -2.67
N SER A 67 1.21 12.20 -2.44
CA SER A 67 0.82 11.68 -1.14
C SER A 67 1.35 10.27 -1.00
N ILE A 68 2.09 9.99 0.07
CA ILE A 68 2.62 8.68 0.43
C ILE A 68 1.91 8.24 1.71
N THR A 69 1.03 7.25 1.60
CA THR A 69 0.32 6.66 2.73
C THR A 69 0.98 5.33 3.08
N ALA A 70 1.58 5.24 4.26
CA ALA A 70 2.17 4.03 4.81
C ALA A 70 1.16 3.28 5.69
N PHE A 71 0.95 2.00 5.41
CA PHE A 71 0.12 1.10 6.19
C PHE A 71 0.99 0.19 7.05
N PHE A 72 0.87 0.33 8.36
CA PHE A 72 1.59 -0.44 9.38
C PHE A 72 0.76 -1.59 9.95
N GLN A 73 -0.56 -1.49 9.84
CA GLN A 73 -1.47 -2.58 10.11
C GLN A 73 -2.31 -2.82 8.87
N THR A 74 -2.18 -4.01 8.30
CA THR A 74 -2.94 -4.41 7.13
C THR A 74 -3.72 -5.67 7.47
N ASN A 75 -4.96 -5.78 7.01
CA ASN A 75 -5.79 -6.95 7.30
C ASN A 75 -5.62 -8.05 6.23
N PHE A 76 -4.42 -8.19 5.66
CA PHE A 76 -4.07 -9.26 4.72
C PHE A 76 -4.05 -10.60 5.46
N LYS A 77 -5.12 -11.38 5.31
CA LYS A 77 -5.29 -12.68 5.97
C LYS A 77 -4.54 -13.80 5.26
N LEU A 78 -4.31 -13.63 3.96
CA LEU A 78 -3.69 -14.63 3.09
C LEU A 78 -2.44 -14.06 2.43
N HIS A 79 -1.42 -14.89 2.31
CA HIS A 79 -0.18 -14.58 1.62
C HIS A 79 0.38 -15.85 0.98
N GLY A 80 1.05 -15.72 -0.17
CA GLY A 80 1.72 -16.84 -0.80
C GLY A 80 1.84 -16.71 -2.31
N ILE A 81 2.08 -17.83 -2.98
CA ILE A 81 2.17 -17.89 -4.44
C ILE A 81 0.76 -17.93 -5.03
N ALA A 82 0.51 -17.14 -6.07
CA ALA A 82 -0.74 -17.13 -6.82
C ALA A 82 -0.92 -18.46 -7.57
N ASP A 83 -1.46 -19.44 -6.88
CA ASP A 83 -1.81 -20.77 -7.36
C ASP A 83 -3.29 -21.11 -7.10
N ASP A 84 -3.72 -22.28 -7.58
CA ASP A 84 -5.12 -22.68 -7.52
C ASP A 84 -5.60 -22.89 -6.06
N LEU A 85 -4.69 -23.30 -5.17
CA LEU A 85 -5.02 -23.51 -3.75
C LEU A 85 -5.26 -22.17 -3.05
N LEU A 86 -4.38 -21.20 -3.29
CA LEU A 86 -4.51 -19.89 -2.68
C LEU A 86 -5.67 -19.11 -3.30
N CYS A 87 -5.97 -19.31 -4.59
CA CYS A 87 -7.18 -18.79 -5.23
C CYS A 87 -8.45 -19.28 -4.52
N ALA A 88 -8.56 -20.59 -4.27
CA ALA A 88 -9.71 -21.16 -3.57
C ALA A 88 -9.88 -20.57 -2.16
N LYS A 89 -8.77 -20.44 -1.41
CA LYS A 89 -8.80 -19.82 -0.07
C LYS A 89 -9.23 -18.36 -0.10
N THR A 90 -8.80 -17.59 -1.11
CA THR A 90 -9.21 -16.19 -1.27
C THR A 90 -10.70 -16.08 -1.56
N ILE A 91 -11.26 -16.95 -2.41
CA ILE A 91 -12.70 -17.02 -2.68
C ILE A 91 -13.48 -17.38 -1.41
N GLU A 92 -12.99 -18.34 -0.61
CA GLU A 92 -13.60 -18.70 0.68
C GLU A 92 -13.57 -17.54 1.70
N LEU A 93 -12.54 -16.70 1.63
CA LEU A 93 -12.39 -15.54 2.50
C LEU A 93 -13.35 -14.39 2.14
N LEU A 94 -13.67 -14.23 0.85
CA LEU A 94 -14.44 -13.08 0.33
C LEU A 94 -15.73 -12.79 1.11
N PRO A 95 -16.64 -13.75 1.40
CA PRO A 95 -17.88 -13.45 2.13
C PRO A 95 -17.66 -12.87 3.54
N THR A 96 -16.58 -13.29 4.20
CA THR A 96 -16.23 -12.82 5.55
C THR A 96 -15.77 -11.37 5.49
N VAL A 97 -14.93 -11.05 4.51
CA VAL A 97 -14.33 -9.72 4.37
C VAL A 97 -15.32 -8.72 3.77
N ALA A 98 -16.09 -9.13 2.76
CA ALA A 98 -17.06 -8.27 2.08
C ALA A 98 -18.19 -7.78 2.98
N THR A 99 -18.47 -8.48 4.09
CA THR A 99 -19.43 -8.03 5.11
C THR A 99 -19.01 -6.71 5.75
N GLU A 100 -17.70 -6.46 5.88
CA GLU A 100 -17.15 -5.27 6.55
C GLU A 100 -16.57 -4.25 5.56
N TYR A 101 -16.05 -4.71 4.42
CA TYR A 101 -15.28 -3.88 3.48
C TYR A 101 -15.80 -3.92 2.03
N GLU A 102 -16.99 -4.51 1.79
CA GLU A 102 -17.66 -4.64 0.49
C GLU A 102 -16.92 -5.49 -0.57
N GLY A 103 -15.67 -5.88 -0.32
CA GLY A 103 -14.81 -6.62 -1.24
C GLY A 103 -13.46 -6.96 -0.61
N ILE A 104 -12.54 -7.46 -1.43
CA ILE A 104 -11.19 -7.89 -1.01
C ILE A 104 -10.12 -7.26 -1.90
N ASP A 105 -9.07 -6.73 -1.28
CA ASP A 105 -7.87 -6.25 -1.95
C ASP A 105 -6.94 -7.44 -2.27
N LEU A 106 -6.52 -7.54 -3.53
CA LEU A 106 -5.47 -8.44 -3.99
C LEU A 106 -4.25 -7.61 -4.37
N LEU A 107 -3.10 -7.92 -3.78
CA LEU A 107 -1.85 -7.20 -4.02
C LEU A 107 -0.76 -8.18 -4.40
N ARG A 108 -0.21 -8.04 -5.60
CA ARG A 108 0.97 -8.76 -6.06
C ARG A 108 2.23 -8.16 -5.43
N VAL A 109 3.18 -9.02 -5.06
CA VAL A 109 4.36 -8.65 -4.25
C VAL A 109 5.65 -9.33 -4.71
N ASP A 110 5.67 -10.05 -5.83
CA ASP A 110 6.89 -10.60 -6.40
C ASP A 110 7.71 -9.52 -7.12
N GLY A 111 8.67 -8.96 -6.40
CA GLY A 111 9.73 -8.14 -6.98
C GLY A 111 10.04 -6.91 -6.12
N PRO A 112 11.32 -6.53 -5.97
CA PRO A 112 11.71 -5.27 -5.32
C PRO A 112 11.48 -4.04 -6.23
N ASP A 113 11.26 -4.26 -7.53
CA ASP A 113 11.14 -3.22 -8.58
C ASP A 113 9.74 -3.20 -9.24
N ALA A 114 8.74 -3.85 -8.64
CA ALA A 114 7.40 -3.88 -9.21
C ALA A 114 6.70 -2.53 -8.96
N GLU A 115 6.58 -1.69 -10.01
CA GLU A 115 5.56 -0.64 -10.04
C GLU A 115 4.20 -1.34 -10.01
N LEU A 116 3.42 -1.14 -8.94
CA LEU A 116 2.12 -1.78 -8.83
C LEU A 116 1.09 -1.04 -9.69
N ASP A 117 1.14 -1.25 -11.01
CA ASP A 117 0.10 -0.86 -11.97
C ASP A 117 -1.19 -1.72 -11.79
N ASP A 118 -2.21 -1.53 -12.64
CA ASP A 118 -3.48 -2.30 -12.56
C ASP A 118 -3.29 -3.83 -12.58
N VAL A 119 -2.13 -4.34 -13.03
CA VAL A 119 -1.82 -5.78 -13.01
C VAL A 119 -1.48 -6.26 -11.60
N HIS A 120 -1.03 -5.37 -10.74
CA HIS A 120 -0.45 -5.69 -9.44
C HIS A 120 -1.36 -5.41 -8.24
N TYR A 121 -2.42 -4.66 -8.43
CA TYR A 121 -3.45 -4.42 -7.42
C TYR A 121 -4.82 -4.54 -8.04
N ASP A 122 -5.74 -5.22 -7.34
CA ASP A 122 -7.15 -5.22 -7.73
C ASP A 122 -8.05 -5.28 -6.50
N TYR A 123 -9.24 -4.70 -6.63
CA TYR A 123 -10.30 -4.77 -5.63
C TYR A 123 -11.42 -5.64 -6.17
N CYS A 124 -11.50 -6.88 -5.68
CA CYS A 124 -12.41 -7.88 -6.17
C CYS A 124 -13.68 -7.92 -5.31
N THR A 125 -14.84 -7.99 -5.96
CA THR A 125 -16.14 -8.10 -5.28
C THR A 125 -16.82 -9.44 -5.55
N THR A 126 -16.34 -10.18 -6.53
CA THR A 126 -16.88 -11.48 -6.92
C THR A 126 -15.82 -12.58 -6.97
N PRO A 127 -16.21 -13.86 -6.82
CA PRO A 127 -15.30 -14.99 -7.06
C PRO A 127 -14.69 -14.97 -8.46
N GLU A 128 -15.43 -14.51 -9.47
CA GLU A 128 -14.98 -14.42 -10.85
C GLU A 128 -13.83 -13.43 -11.01
N ASP A 129 -13.94 -12.24 -10.40
CA ASP A 129 -12.86 -11.23 -10.38
C ASP A 129 -11.56 -11.83 -9.82
N ILE A 130 -11.67 -12.56 -8.70
CA ILE A 130 -10.53 -13.22 -8.04
C ILE A 130 -9.91 -14.25 -9.00
N GLN A 131 -10.71 -15.06 -9.67
CA GLN A 131 -10.21 -16.06 -10.61
C GLN A 131 -9.53 -15.44 -11.83
N ASP A 132 -10.08 -14.36 -12.38
CA ASP A 132 -9.48 -13.62 -13.49
C ASP A 132 -8.13 -13.01 -13.08
N TRP A 133 -8.05 -12.44 -11.88
CA TRP A 133 -6.82 -11.89 -11.34
C TRP A 133 -5.74 -12.97 -11.16
N PHE A 134 -6.08 -14.10 -10.52
CA PHE A 134 -5.13 -15.21 -10.31
C PHE A 134 -4.64 -15.84 -11.61
N ARG A 135 -5.49 -15.90 -12.65
CA ARG A 135 -5.09 -16.37 -13.98
C ARG A 135 -4.04 -15.45 -14.61
N SER A 136 -4.21 -14.15 -14.45
CA SER A 136 -3.32 -13.13 -15.01
C SER A 136 -2.00 -13.01 -14.24
N ASN A 137 -1.99 -13.39 -12.96
CA ASN A 137 -0.85 -13.21 -12.05
C ASN A 137 -0.24 -14.52 -11.52
N ARG A 138 -0.50 -15.64 -12.21
CA ARG A 138 -0.09 -16.98 -11.74
C ARG A 138 1.42 -17.07 -11.48
N GLY A 139 1.77 -17.65 -10.34
CA GLY A 139 3.18 -17.84 -9.93
C GLY A 139 3.82 -16.65 -9.23
N GLY A 140 3.18 -15.47 -9.23
CA GLY A 140 3.61 -14.32 -8.45
C GLY A 140 3.39 -14.51 -6.95
N GLN A 141 4.13 -13.79 -6.12
CA GLN A 141 3.81 -13.70 -4.69
C GLN A 141 2.68 -12.69 -4.53
N PHE A 142 1.75 -12.90 -3.61
CA PHE A 142 0.67 -11.95 -3.39
C PHE A 142 0.13 -11.96 -1.94
N LEU A 143 -0.66 -10.95 -1.62
CA LEU A 143 -1.42 -10.76 -0.38
C LEU A 143 -2.93 -10.62 -0.68
N ALA A 144 -3.78 -11.26 0.12
CA ALA A 144 -5.25 -11.13 0.06
C ALA A 144 -5.83 -10.72 1.42
N GLY A 145 -6.67 -9.68 1.41
CA GLY A 145 -7.37 -9.18 2.59
C GLY A 145 -7.83 -7.75 2.36
N THR A 146 -7.70 -6.86 3.35
CA THR A 146 -8.13 -5.47 3.18
C THR A 146 -7.12 -4.47 3.70
N MET A 147 -7.11 -3.31 3.05
CA MET A 147 -6.51 -2.08 3.57
C MET A 147 -7.58 -1.24 4.24
N GLU A 148 -7.28 -0.72 5.43
CA GLU A 148 -8.18 0.22 6.11
C GLU A 148 -8.33 1.50 5.28
N PHE A 149 -9.52 2.10 5.32
CA PHE A 149 -9.77 3.37 4.67
C PHE A 149 -8.93 4.48 5.31
N TRP A 150 -8.10 5.15 4.51
CA TRP A 150 -7.10 6.11 4.99
C TRP A 150 -7.67 7.53 5.01
N GLN A 151 -8.43 7.87 6.05
CA GLN A 151 -9.01 9.21 6.16
C GLN A 151 -8.12 10.21 6.92
N TYR A 152 -7.37 9.73 7.91
CA TYR A 152 -6.54 10.56 8.78
C TYR A 152 -5.37 9.75 9.31
N ASN A 153 -4.28 10.45 9.68
CA ASN A 153 -3.15 9.80 10.31
C ASN A 153 -3.52 9.17 11.66
N CYS A 154 -3.14 7.91 11.84
CA CYS A 154 -3.35 7.13 13.05
C CYS A 154 -2.13 6.22 13.29
N PRO A 155 -2.05 5.47 14.41
CA PRO A 155 -0.88 4.63 14.68
C PRO A 155 -0.63 3.55 13.60
N HIS A 156 -1.64 3.24 12.80
CA HIS A 156 -1.65 2.15 11.83
C HIS A 156 -1.53 2.63 10.39
N ILE A 157 -1.78 3.92 10.13
CA ILE A 157 -1.80 4.52 8.80
C ILE A 157 -1.24 5.93 8.91
N ILE A 158 -0.18 6.24 8.17
CA ILE A 158 0.39 7.59 8.16
C ILE A 158 0.54 8.05 6.72
N THR A 159 -0.15 9.13 6.39
CA THR A 159 -0.03 9.88 5.15
C THR A 159 0.93 11.04 5.33
N ALA A 160 1.93 11.09 4.46
CA ALA A 160 2.88 12.18 4.34
C ALA A 160 2.98 12.64 2.89
N TYR A 161 3.40 13.88 2.68
CA TYR A 161 3.44 14.51 1.36
C TYR A 161 4.88 14.83 0.98
N VAL A 162 5.22 14.55 -0.28
CA VAL A 162 6.51 14.96 -0.84
C VAL A 162 6.52 16.49 -0.94
N PRO A 163 7.49 17.18 -0.31
CA PRO A 163 7.58 18.63 -0.40
C PRO A 163 7.84 19.09 -1.85
N ASP A 164 7.50 20.35 -2.14
CA ASP A 164 7.95 21.03 -3.35
C ASP A 164 9.46 21.33 -3.29
N ASP A 165 10.04 21.84 -4.38
CA ASP A 165 11.46 22.20 -4.47
C ASP A 165 11.91 23.23 -3.42
N ASP A 166 10.98 24.01 -2.86
CA ASP A 166 11.22 24.95 -1.77
C ASP A 166 11.18 24.32 -0.38
N GLY A 167 10.99 23.00 -0.30
CA GLY A 167 10.90 22.23 0.94
C GLY A 167 9.55 22.32 1.65
N VAL A 168 8.59 23.06 1.10
CA VAL A 168 7.27 23.26 1.72
C VAL A 168 6.31 22.17 1.27
N VAL A 169 5.55 21.63 2.21
CA VAL A 169 4.48 20.67 1.94
C VAL A 169 3.23 21.41 1.49
N ARG A 170 2.71 21.03 0.32
CA ARG A 170 1.42 21.47 -0.19
C ARG A 170 0.64 20.24 -0.65
N PRO A 171 -0.49 19.89 0.01
CA PRO A 171 -1.32 18.79 -0.45
C PRO A 171 -1.71 18.96 -1.92
N GLY A 172 -1.52 17.91 -2.72
CA GLY A 172 -1.93 17.87 -4.10
C GLY A 172 -3.46 17.83 -4.27
N ALA A 173 -3.93 18.19 -5.47
CA ALA A 173 -5.26 17.80 -5.91
C ALA A 173 -5.15 16.37 -6.47
N TYR A 174 -5.90 15.43 -5.91
CA TYR A 174 -5.82 14.01 -6.24
C TYR A 174 -7.16 13.49 -6.77
#